data_AF-A0A4Q2U8B5-F1
#
_entry.id   AF-A0A4Q2U8B5-F1
#
_cell.length_a   1.000
_cell.length_b   1.000
_cell.length_c   1.000
_cell.angle_alpha   90.00
_cell.angle_beta   90.00
_cell.angle_gamma   90.00
#
_symmetry.space_group_name_H-M   'P 1'
#
loop_
_entity.id
_entity.type
_entity.pdbx_description
1 polymer ?
#
loop_
_entity_poly.entity_id
_entity_poly.type
_entity_poly.pdbx_seq_one_letter_code
_entity_poly.pdbx_strand_id
1 'polypeptide(L)'
;MPAGPKRRRGAAPRAYLCPASLCPASRCSSPAAARRIGRVGALRRPGTTRGRASGTHAMAKRDYEQFYVEGLQALKTAADTARDASANAGRDGTPEIRSMMEAGAKSFAEQADTLTALLEAAGGTASDRPNAFMDGIQNGSRQMIAAAKDPEVRLASVLGAAQIATHYFIAAYGTLASTAKHLGREEDARAITRMLDEMKAGDERFSQIAEGDANARAASGA
;
A
#
# COMPACT_ATOMS: atom_id res chain seq x y z
N MET A 1 54.08 -11.67 -19.57
CA MET A 1 52.66 -11.26 -19.72
C MET A 1 51.90 -11.62 -18.45
N PRO A 2 51.49 -10.64 -17.63
CA PRO A 2 50.30 -10.82 -16.80
C PRO A 2 49.28 -9.71 -17.06
N ALA A 3 48.07 -10.11 -17.41
CA ALA A 3 46.95 -9.21 -17.70
C ALA A 3 46.41 -8.61 -16.39
N GLY A 4 46.39 -7.27 -16.32
CA GLY A 4 45.82 -6.51 -15.21
C GLY A 4 44.29 -6.62 -15.10
N PRO A 5 43.72 -6.21 -13.95
CA PRO A 5 42.31 -6.44 -13.62
C PRO A 5 41.38 -5.57 -14.47
N LYS A 6 40.38 -6.20 -15.10
CA LYS A 6 39.33 -5.54 -15.87
C LYS A 6 38.42 -4.73 -14.93
N ARG A 7 38.50 -3.40 -15.02
CA ARG A 7 37.55 -2.47 -14.39
C ARG A 7 36.13 -2.74 -14.92
N ARG A 8 35.21 -3.15 -14.06
CA ARG A 8 33.77 -3.20 -14.36
C ARG A 8 33.28 -1.75 -14.51
N ARG A 9 32.73 -1.40 -15.67
CA ARG A 9 32.08 -0.12 -15.91
C ARG A 9 30.81 -0.06 -15.05
N GLY A 10 30.75 0.87 -14.10
CA GLY A 10 29.56 1.16 -13.32
C GLY A 10 28.42 1.61 -14.23
N ALA A 11 27.22 1.11 -13.98
CA ALA A 11 26.01 1.62 -14.59
C ALA A 11 25.79 3.08 -14.14
N ALA A 12 25.49 3.98 -15.08
CA ALA A 12 25.12 5.35 -14.79
C ALA A 12 23.83 5.38 -13.95
N PRO A 13 23.67 6.29 -12.97
CA PRO A 13 22.43 6.41 -12.23
C PRO A 13 21.32 6.85 -13.19
N ARG A 14 20.17 6.16 -13.13
CA ARG A 14 18.93 6.62 -13.77
C ARG A 14 18.66 8.05 -13.29
N ALA A 15 18.64 8.99 -14.23
CA ALA A 15 18.21 10.35 -13.97
C ALA A 15 16.76 10.31 -13.48
N TYR A 16 16.55 10.73 -12.23
CA TYR A 16 15.20 11.03 -11.76
C TYR A 16 14.72 12.26 -12.54
N LEU A 17 13.62 12.10 -13.29
CA LEU A 17 12.91 13.21 -13.90
C LEU A 17 12.39 14.09 -12.75
N CYS A 18 13.06 15.23 -12.53
CA CYS A 18 12.53 16.29 -11.69
C CYS A 18 11.28 16.85 -12.39
N PRO A 19 10.09 16.82 -11.77
CA PRO A 19 8.89 17.41 -12.35
C PRO A 19 9.11 18.92 -12.51
N ALA A 20 8.76 19.44 -13.70
CA ALA A 20 9.00 20.82 -14.10
C ALA A 20 8.33 21.89 -13.21
N SER A 21 7.50 21.48 -12.25
CA SER A 21 6.83 22.36 -11.29
C SER A 21 7.70 22.85 -10.13
N LEU A 22 8.94 22.34 -9.99
CA LEU A 22 9.82 22.67 -8.86
C LEU A 22 11.09 23.45 -9.25
N CYS A 23 11.19 23.94 -10.50
CA CYS A 23 12.35 24.71 -10.95
C CYS A 23 12.03 26.22 -10.99
N PRO A 24 12.54 27.05 -10.06
CA PRO A 24 12.34 28.49 -10.09
C PRO A 24 13.04 29.11 -11.31
N ALA A 25 12.31 29.91 -12.08
CA ALA A 25 12.63 30.41 -13.42
C ALA A 25 13.86 31.33 -13.56
N SER A 26 14.72 31.44 -12.55
CA SER A 26 15.79 32.45 -12.50
C SER A 26 17.18 31.95 -12.93
N ARG A 27 17.31 30.72 -13.48
CA ARG A 27 18.62 30.16 -13.89
C ARG A 27 18.61 29.36 -15.20
N CYS A 28 17.97 29.88 -16.25
CA CYS A 28 18.23 29.42 -17.62
C CYS A 28 18.59 30.61 -18.51
N SER A 29 19.87 30.96 -18.52
CA SER A 29 20.43 31.97 -19.43
C SER A 29 21.30 31.25 -20.47
N SER A 30 20.79 31.06 -21.69
CA SER A 30 21.57 31.38 -22.90
C SER A 30 20.71 31.29 -24.18
N PRO A 31 20.78 32.27 -25.09
CA PRO A 31 20.00 32.31 -26.33
C PRO A 31 20.83 31.87 -27.54
N ALA A 32 20.25 31.10 -28.47
CA ALA A 32 20.66 31.12 -29.88
C ALA A 32 19.67 30.38 -30.79
N ALA A 33 19.50 30.94 -31.99
CA ALA A 33 18.91 30.35 -33.20
C ALA A 33 17.37 30.39 -33.36
N ALA A 34 16.81 31.60 -33.46
CA ALA A 34 15.64 31.82 -34.30
C ALA A 34 16.03 31.70 -35.79
N ARG A 35 15.49 30.71 -36.50
CA ARG A 35 15.57 30.63 -37.97
C ARG A 35 14.19 30.39 -38.58
N ARG A 36 13.79 31.38 -39.39
CA ARG A 36 12.82 31.44 -40.51
C ARG A 36 11.60 30.51 -40.47
N ILE A 37 10.44 31.16 -40.29
CA ILE A 37 9.10 30.63 -40.52
C ILE A 37 8.93 30.39 -42.03
N GLY A 38 8.84 29.13 -42.44
CA GLY A 38 8.40 28.71 -43.78
C GLY A 38 6.86 28.71 -43.86
N ARG A 39 6.34 29.09 -45.02
CA ARG A 39 4.90 29.11 -45.37
C ARG A 39 4.15 27.86 -44.90
N VAL A 40 3.06 28.08 -44.15
CA VAL A 40 2.08 27.05 -43.79
C VAL A 40 1.35 26.60 -45.04
N GLY A 41 1.61 25.38 -45.51
CA GLY A 41 0.75 24.68 -46.45
C GLY A 41 -0.54 24.27 -45.76
N ALA A 42 -1.68 24.50 -46.41
CA ALA A 42 -3.00 24.15 -45.89
C ALA A 42 -3.08 22.64 -45.60
N LEU A 43 -3.13 22.27 -44.31
CA LEU A 43 -3.38 20.92 -43.88
C LEU A 43 -4.84 20.55 -44.20
N ARG A 44 -5.00 19.61 -45.12
CA ARG A 44 -6.24 18.93 -45.44
C ARG A 44 -6.79 18.28 -44.15
N ARG A 45 -8.00 18.67 -43.72
CA ARG A 45 -8.64 18.11 -42.51
C ARG A 45 -8.85 16.59 -42.72
N PRO A 46 -8.32 15.71 -41.85
CA PRO A 46 -8.73 14.31 -41.87
C PRO A 46 -10.20 14.23 -41.46
N GLY A 47 -10.97 13.48 -42.23
CA GLY A 47 -12.38 13.22 -41.95
C GLY A 47 -12.56 12.62 -40.57
N THR A 48 -13.57 13.10 -39.85
CA THR A 48 -14.01 12.56 -38.57
C THR A 48 -14.58 11.15 -38.78
N THR A 49 -13.78 10.12 -38.51
CA THR A 49 -14.31 8.77 -38.28
C THR A 49 -14.94 8.73 -36.89
N ARG A 50 -16.24 9.01 -36.83
CA ARG A 50 -17.07 8.79 -35.65
C ARG A 50 -17.31 7.28 -35.52
N GLY A 51 -16.56 6.61 -34.66
CA GLY A 51 -16.76 5.18 -34.42
C GLY A 51 -15.66 4.46 -33.64
N ARG A 52 -15.35 4.88 -32.40
CA ARG A 52 -14.56 4.06 -31.46
C ARG A 52 -14.68 4.46 -29.98
N ALA A 53 -15.86 4.86 -29.51
CA ALA A 53 -16.05 5.22 -28.09
C ALA A 53 -16.61 4.05 -27.24
N SER A 54 -17.34 3.11 -27.84
CA SER A 54 -18.02 2.03 -27.10
C SER A 54 -17.07 0.96 -26.55
N GLY A 55 -16.01 0.61 -27.29
CA GLY A 55 -15.08 -0.46 -26.90
C GLY A 55 -14.13 -0.10 -25.77
N THR A 56 -13.78 1.18 -25.58
CA THR A 56 -12.79 1.61 -24.58
C THR A 56 -13.34 1.56 -23.15
N HIS A 57 -14.61 1.92 -22.96
CA HIS A 57 -15.27 1.86 -21.65
C HIS A 57 -15.53 0.43 -21.19
N ALA A 58 -15.90 -0.47 -22.10
CA ALA A 58 -16.10 -1.89 -21.78
C ALA A 58 -14.81 -2.58 -21.35
N MET A 59 -13.67 -2.25 -21.98
CA MET A 59 -12.36 -2.75 -21.57
C MET A 59 -11.96 -2.21 -20.19
N ALA A 60 -12.10 -0.90 -19.96
CA ALA A 60 -11.80 -0.30 -18.67
C ALA A 60 -12.62 -0.92 -17.52
N LYS A 61 -13.91 -1.21 -17.73
CA LYS A 61 -14.74 -1.89 -16.72
C LYS A 61 -14.21 -3.28 -16.37
N ARG A 62 -13.80 -4.07 -17.37
CA ARG A 62 -13.22 -5.40 -17.15
C ARG A 62 -11.91 -5.31 -16.37
N ASP A 63 -11.08 -4.32 -16.69
CA ASP A 63 -9.82 -4.09 -15.97
C ASP A 63 -10.07 -3.74 -14.50
N TYR A 64 -11.10 -2.94 -14.20
CA TYR A 64 -11.51 -2.66 -12.81
C TYR A 64 -12.09 -3.88 -12.10
N GLU A 65 -12.88 -4.71 -12.78
CA GLU A 65 -13.38 -5.98 -12.22
C GLU A 65 -12.24 -6.93 -11.88
N GLN A 66 -11.25 -7.05 -12.78
CA GLN A 66 -10.06 -7.86 -12.53
C GLN A 66 -9.24 -7.29 -11.36
N PHE A 67 -8.99 -5.98 -11.33
CA PHE A 67 -8.30 -5.32 -10.22
C PHE A 67 -9.00 -5.58 -8.89
N TYR A 68 -10.33 -5.51 -8.88
CA TYR A 68 -11.13 -5.77 -7.68
C TYR A 68 -10.98 -7.21 -7.19
N VAL A 69 -11.14 -8.20 -8.07
CA VAL A 69 -11.01 -9.63 -7.74
C VAL A 69 -9.59 -9.96 -7.26
N GLU A 70 -8.55 -9.52 -7.98
CA GLU A 70 -7.16 -9.77 -7.58
C GLU A 70 -6.80 -9.05 -6.28
N GLY A 71 -7.37 -7.86 -6.05
CA GLY A 71 -7.21 -7.11 -4.80
C GLY A 71 -7.84 -7.83 -3.61
N LEU A 72 -9.05 -8.38 -3.77
CA LEU A 72 -9.69 -9.20 -2.72
C LEU A 72 -8.87 -10.45 -2.38
N GLN A 73 -8.34 -11.16 -3.39
CA GLN A 73 -7.45 -12.30 -3.19
C GLN A 73 -6.19 -11.92 -2.41
N ALA A 74 -5.52 -10.85 -2.82
CA ALA A 74 -4.31 -10.37 -2.16
C ALA A 74 -4.59 -9.92 -0.72
N LEU A 75 -5.72 -9.27 -0.46
CA LEU A 75 -6.09 -8.84 0.89
C LEU A 75 -6.52 -10.00 1.78
N LYS A 76 -7.15 -11.04 1.25
CA LYS A 76 -7.42 -12.26 2.02
C LYS A 76 -6.11 -12.86 2.53
N THR A 77 -5.14 -13.06 1.63
CA THR A 77 -3.81 -13.56 2.00
C THR A 77 -3.09 -12.63 2.98
N ALA A 78 -3.24 -11.30 2.84
CA ALA A 78 -2.69 -10.36 3.80
C ALA A 78 -3.35 -10.47 5.19
N ALA A 79 -4.67 -10.62 5.25
CA ALA A 79 -5.42 -10.79 6.49
C ALA A 79 -5.01 -12.09 7.20
N ASP A 80 -4.89 -13.21 6.48
CA ASP A 80 -4.36 -14.47 7.04
C ASP A 80 -2.94 -14.29 7.61
N THR A 81 -2.08 -13.59 6.88
CA THR A 81 -0.71 -13.29 7.34
C THR A 81 -0.70 -12.40 8.58
N ALA A 82 -1.57 -11.38 8.63
CA ALA A 82 -1.68 -10.46 9.76
C ALA A 82 -2.29 -11.14 11.00
N ARG A 83 -3.25 -12.05 10.82
CA ARG A 83 -3.77 -12.93 11.87
C ARG A 83 -2.63 -13.71 12.52
N ASP A 84 -1.84 -14.40 11.71
CA ASP A 84 -0.76 -15.27 12.20
C ASP A 84 0.35 -14.43 12.87
N ALA A 85 0.68 -13.27 12.31
CA ALA A 85 1.62 -12.34 12.93
C ALA A 85 1.12 -11.84 14.29
N SER A 86 -0.15 -11.45 14.39
CA SER A 86 -0.76 -10.95 15.63
C SER A 86 -0.80 -12.04 16.70
N ALA A 87 -1.20 -13.26 16.35
CA ALA A 87 -1.21 -14.40 17.27
C ALA A 87 0.18 -14.74 17.84
N ASN A 88 1.25 -14.47 17.08
CA ASN A 88 2.62 -14.67 17.53
C ASN A 88 3.17 -13.49 18.33
N ALA A 89 2.81 -12.25 17.98
CA ALA A 89 3.30 -11.04 18.64
C ALA A 89 2.87 -10.91 20.11
N GLY A 90 1.72 -11.47 20.49
CA GLY A 90 1.20 -11.41 21.87
C GLY A 90 1.94 -12.26 22.91
N ARG A 91 2.84 -13.16 22.50
CA ARG A 91 3.47 -14.15 23.41
C ARG A 91 4.39 -13.51 24.45
N ASP A 92 5.23 -12.58 24.01
CA ASP A 92 6.27 -11.94 24.83
C ASP A 92 5.88 -10.53 25.32
N GLY A 93 4.65 -10.08 25.06
CA GLY A 93 4.17 -8.73 25.40
C GLY A 93 3.63 -8.60 26.82
N THR A 94 3.37 -7.35 27.24
CA THR A 94 2.60 -7.04 28.45
C THR A 94 1.18 -7.62 28.34
N PRO A 95 0.44 -7.80 29.46
CA PRO A 95 -0.95 -8.30 29.40
C PRO A 95 -1.85 -7.49 28.46
N GLU A 96 -1.67 -6.17 28.43
CA GLU A 96 -2.40 -5.26 27.54
C GLU A 96 -2.08 -5.51 26.07
N ILE A 97 -0.79 -5.57 25.71
CA ILE A 97 -0.37 -5.84 24.33
C ILE A 97 -0.79 -7.24 23.89
N ARG A 98 -0.70 -8.23 24.77
CA ARG A 98 -1.18 -9.59 24.49
C ARG A 98 -2.66 -9.58 24.16
N SER A 99 -3.49 -8.98 25.01
CA SER A 99 -4.94 -8.90 24.80
C SER A 99 -5.29 -8.18 23.48
N MET A 100 -4.59 -7.09 23.18
CA MET A 100 -4.78 -6.36 21.93
C MET A 100 -4.39 -7.19 20.70
N MET A 101 -3.26 -7.91 20.74
CA MET A 101 -2.82 -8.77 19.64
C MET A 101 -3.74 -9.97 19.43
N GLU A 102 -4.29 -10.55 20.50
CA GLU A 102 -5.32 -11.60 20.42
C GLU A 102 -6.61 -11.07 19.78
N ALA A 103 -7.07 -9.89 20.19
CA ALA A 103 -8.23 -9.24 19.59
C ALA A 103 -7.99 -8.92 18.10
N GLY A 104 -6.79 -8.44 17.75
CA GLY A 104 -6.38 -8.20 16.36
C GLY A 104 -6.37 -9.48 15.53
N ALA A 105 -5.81 -10.58 16.05
CA ALA A 105 -5.82 -11.87 15.38
C ALA A 105 -7.26 -12.35 15.08
N LYS A 106 -8.17 -12.20 16.05
CA LYS A 106 -9.58 -12.53 15.85
C LYS A 106 -10.22 -11.67 14.75
N SER A 107 -10.01 -10.35 14.79
CA SER A 107 -10.55 -9.42 13.79
C SER A 107 -10.04 -9.77 12.38
N PHE A 108 -8.75 -10.07 12.21
CA PHE A 108 -8.22 -10.46 10.90
C PHE A 108 -8.79 -11.79 10.38
N ALA A 109 -9.12 -12.74 11.27
CA ALA A 109 -9.82 -13.96 10.87
C ALA A 109 -11.22 -13.66 10.32
N GLU A 110 -11.99 -12.83 11.00
CA GLU A 110 -13.33 -12.40 10.56
C GLU A 110 -13.28 -11.59 9.24
N GLN A 111 -12.24 -10.77 9.07
CA GLN A 111 -11.99 -10.04 7.82
C GLN A 111 -11.61 -10.97 6.67
N ALA A 112 -10.81 -12.02 6.93
CA ALA A 112 -10.48 -13.03 5.91
C ALA A 112 -11.72 -13.81 5.45
N ASP A 113 -12.63 -14.14 6.36
CA ASP A 113 -13.92 -14.76 6.04
C ASP A 113 -14.79 -13.82 5.18
N THR A 114 -14.86 -12.54 5.57
CA THR A 114 -15.60 -11.52 4.82
C THR A 114 -15.03 -11.35 3.40
N LEU A 115 -13.70 -11.28 3.26
CA LEU A 115 -13.01 -11.17 1.98
C LEU A 115 -13.25 -12.38 1.09
N THR A 116 -13.30 -13.58 1.67
CA THR A 116 -13.62 -14.82 0.97
C THR A 116 -15.04 -14.77 0.40
N ALA A 117 -16.03 -14.37 1.20
CA ALA A 117 -17.41 -14.24 0.75
C ALA A 117 -17.57 -13.19 -0.37
N LEU A 118 -16.89 -12.04 -0.25
CA LEU A 118 -16.89 -11.01 -1.29
C LEU A 118 -16.26 -11.51 -2.60
N LEU A 119 -15.19 -12.30 -2.51
CA LEU A 119 -14.48 -12.87 -3.65
C LEU A 119 -15.34 -13.88 -4.40
N GLU A 120 -16.03 -14.77 -3.68
CA GLU A 120 -16.99 -15.71 -4.25
C GLU A 120 -18.14 -14.98 -4.95
N ALA A 121 -18.71 -13.96 -4.31
CA ALA A 121 -19.76 -13.11 -4.90
C ALA A 121 -19.27 -12.30 -6.12
N ALA A 122 -17.96 -12.06 -6.23
CA ALA A 122 -17.33 -11.44 -7.39
C ALA A 122 -17.03 -12.41 -8.53
N GLY A 123 -17.32 -13.71 -8.37
CA GLY A 123 -17.00 -14.76 -9.34
C GLY A 123 -15.53 -15.17 -9.34
N GLY A 124 -14.78 -14.78 -8.31
CA GLY A 124 -13.41 -15.22 -8.08
C GLY A 124 -13.34 -16.53 -7.31
N THR A 125 -12.19 -17.19 -7.36
CA THR A 125 -11.88 -18.35 -6.53
C THR A 125 -11.24 -17.89 -5.24
N ALA A 126 -11.59 -18.54 -4.11
CA ALA A 126 -10.96 -18.37 -2.79
C ALA A 126 -9.46 -18.79 -2.73
N SER A 127 -8.79 -18.86 -3.88
CA SER A 127 -7.37 -19.13 -3.99
C SER A 127 -6.56 -17.96 -3.44
N ASP A 128 -5.55 -18.29 -2.63
CA ASP A 128 -4.59 -17.31 -2.17
C ASP A 128 -3.76 -16.75 -3.31
N ARG A 129 -3.50 -15.45 -3.23
CA ARG A 129 -2.57 -14.75 -4.12
C ARG A 129 -1.43 -14.17 -3.28
N PRO A 130 -0.17 -14.37 -3.66
CA PRO A 130 0.95 -13.75 -2.98
C PRO A 130 0.77 -12.23 -2.84
N ASN A 131 1.03 -11.70 -1.65
CA ASN A 131 0.92 -10.29 -1.37
C ASN A 131 2.30 -9.71 -1.03
N ALA A 132 3.01 -9.27 -2.07
CA ALA A 132 4.36 -8.74 -1.94
C ALA A 132 4.48 -7.52 -1.01
N PHE A 133 3.40 -6.73 -0.86
CA PHE A 133 3.38 -5.62 0.10
C PHE A 133 3.40 -6.13 1.53
N MET A 134 2.50 -7.07 1.86
CA MET A 134 2.45 -7.67 3.19
C MET A 134 3.73 -8.46 3.49
N ASP A 135 4.27 -9.20 2.53
CA ASP A 135 5.56 -9.90 2.69
C ASP A 135 6.70 -8.94 3.04
N GLY A 136 6.75 -7.78 2.37
CA GLY A 136 7.69 -6.72 2.63
C GLY A 136 7.53 -6.12 4.03
N ILE A 137 6.29 -5.81 4.43
CA ILE A 137 5.95 -5.29 5.75
C ILE A 137 6.36 -6.29 6.85
N GLN A 138 6.06 -7.57 6.67
CA GLN A 138 6.43 -8.62 7.62
C GLN A 138 7.95 -8.76 7.75
N ASN A 139 8.67 -8.71 6.64
CA ASN A 139 10.12 -8.75 6.65
C ASN A 139 10.73 -7.52 7.35
N GLY A 140 10.24 -6.32 7.03
CA GLY A 140 10.67 -5.08 7.67
C GLY A 140 10.36 -5.07 9.18
N SER A 141 9.18 -5.54 9.56
CA SER A 141 8.76 -5.66 10.96
C SER A 141 9.68 -6.57 11.76
N ARG A 142 10.03 -7.75 11.23
CA ARG A 142 10.98 -8.67 11.88
C ARG A 142 12.36 -8.03 12.05
N GLN A 143 12.85 -7.32 11.04
CA GLN A 143 14.14 -6.63 11.12
C GLN A 143 14.12 -5.50 12.16
N MET A 144 13.05 -4.71 12.19
CA MET A 144 12.88 -3.63 13.16
C MET A 144 12.86 -4.15 14.59
N ILE A 145 12.06 -5.20 14.86
CA ILE A 145 11.97 -5.83 16.19
C ILE A 145 13.31 -6.47 16.58
N ALA A 146 14.01 -7.14 15.65
CA ALA A 146 15.29 -7.79 15.94
C ALA A 146 16.44 -6.79 16.20
N ALA A 147 16.37 -5.59 15.64
CA ALA A 147 17.35 -4.54 15.88
C ALA A 147 17.24 -3.91 17.29
N ALA A 148 16.06 -4.00 17.92
CA ALA A 148 15.79 -3.48 19.25
C ALA A 148 16.35 -4.41 20.34
N LYS A 149 17.46 -3.98 20.97
CA LYS A 149 18.12 -4.73 22.04
C LYS A 149 17.51 -4.49 23.42
N ASP A 150 17.07 -3.26 23.65
CA ASP A 150 16.41 -2.88 24.88
C ASP A 150 14.98 -3.43 24.91
N PRO A 151 14.52 -4.06 26.02
CA PRO A 151 13.18 -4.64 26.10
C PRO A 151 12.05 -3.65 25.83
N GLU A 152 12.20 -2.40 26.26
CA GLU A 152 11.20 -1.36 26.06
C GLU A 152 11.17 -0.90 24.60
N VAL A 153 12.35 -0.69 24.00
CA VAL A 153 12.46 -0.37 22.57
C VAL A 153 11.93 -1.52 21.71
N ARG A 154 12.10 -2.77 22.14
CA ARG A 154 11.55 -3.95 21.46
C ARG A 154 10.03 -3.93 21.48
N LEU A 155 9.42 -3.56 22.61
CA LEU A 155 7.97 -3.42 22.73
C LEU A 155 7.43 -2.29 21.82
N ALA A 156 8.06 -1.12 21.84
CA ALA A 156 7.72 -0.02 20.94
C ALA A 156 7.86 -0.41 19.47
N SER A 157 8.87 -1.22 19.15
CA SER A 157 9.08 -1.75 17.79
C SER A 157 7.98 -2.72 17.36
N VAL A 158 7.45 -3.55 18.28
CA VAL A 158 6.29 -4.41 18.00
C VAL A 158 5.05 -3.56 17.70
N LEU A 159 4.81 -2.52 18.50
CA LEU A 159 3.67 -1.62 18.33
C LEU A 159 3.75 -0.86 16.99
N GLY A 160 4.92 -0.28 16.68
CA GLY A 160 5.16 0.40 15.42
C GLY A 160 5.03 -0.53 14.21
N ALA A 161 5.48 -1.79 14.32
CA ALA A 161 5.30 -2.78 13.26
C ALA A 161 3.81 -3.06 12.99
N ALA A 162 3.01 -3.20 14.04
CA ALA A 162 1.57 -3.40 13.93
C ALA A 162 0.86 -2.18 13.31
N GLN A 163 1.24 -0.96 13.66
CA GLN A 163 0.72 0.26 13.04
C GLN A 163 1.07 0.36 11.54
N ILE A 164 2.31 0.06 11.16
CA ILE A 164 2.72 0.05 9.74
C ILE A 164 1.88 -0.94 8.93
N ALA A 165 1.67 -2.15 9.46
CA ALA A 165 0.79 -3.12 8.82
C ALA A 165 -0.67 -2.62 8.74
N THR A 166 -1.16 -1.97 9.79
CA THR A 166 -2.51 -1.39 9.85
C THR A 166 -2.71 -0.31 8.79
N HIS A 167 -1.72 0.57 8.59
CA HIS A 167 -1.77 1.61 7.55
C HIS A 167 -1.84 1.04 6.14
N TYR A 168 -1.18 -0.09 5.88
CA TYR A 168 -1.35 -0.80 4.61
C TYR A 168 -2.80 -1.24 4.40
N PHE A 169 -3.45 -1.83 5.40
CA PHE A 169 -4.85 -2.23 5.30
C PHE A 169 -5.78 -1.03 5.12
N ILE A 170 -5.56 0.07 5.83
CA ILE A 170 -6.34 1.32 5.66
C ILE A 170 -6.28 1.79 4.21
N ALA A 171 -5.08 1.86 3.62
CA ALA A 171 -4.90 2.27 2.23
C ALA A 171 -5.55 1.29 1.24
N ALA A 172 -5.37 -0.01 1.46
CA ALA A 172 -5.86 -1.05 0.57
C ALA A 172 -7.40 -1.19 0.62
N TYR A 173 -8.00 -1.19 1.81
CA TYR A 173 -9.46 -1.21 1.96
C TYR A 173 -10.10 0.06 1.43
N GLY A 174 -9.52 1.24 1.67
CA GLY A 174 -10.00 2.49 1.07
C GLY A 174 -10.03 2.43 -0.45
N THR A 175 -8.98 1.84 -1.05
CA THR A 175 -8.90 1.64 -2.50
C THR A 175 -9.99 0.70 -3.00
N LEU A 176 -10.14 -0.50 -2.41
CA LEU A 176 -11.14 -1.46 -2.87
C LEU A 176 -12.58 -1.04 -2.58
N ALA A 177 -12.85 -0.34 -1.49
CA ALA A 177 -14.19 0.22 -1.23
C ALA A 177 -14.58 1.23 -2.32
N SER A 178 -13.64 2.09 -2.73
CA SER A 178 -13.86 3.02 -3.84
C SER A 178 -14.07 2.29 -5.17
N THR A 179 -13.27 1.25 -5.44
CA THR A 179 -13.42 0.41 -6.64
C THR A 179 -14.76 -0.31 -6.67
N ALA A 180 -15.21 -0.86 -5.54
CA ALA A 180 -16.51 -1.52 -5.43
C ALA A 180 -17.66 -0.56 -5.78
N LYS A 181 -17.64 0.67 -5.24
CA LYS A 181 -18.62 1.71 -5.62
C LYS A 181 -18.58 2.03 -7.11
N HIS A 182 -17.38 2.17 -7.68
CA HIS A 182 -17.22 2.42 -9.11
C HIS A 182 -17.82 1.31 -9.99
N LEU A 183 -17.77 0.07 -9.52
CA LEU A 183 -18.34 -1.11 -10.18
C LEU A 183 -19.84 -1.32 -9.90
N GLY A 184 -20.47 -0.46 -9.10
CA GLY A 184 -21.88 -0.59 -8.69
C GLY A 184 -22.12 -1.67 -7.62
N ARG A 185 -21.07 -2.10 -6.91
CA ARG A 185 -21.11 -3.12 -5.85
C ARG A 185 -21.29 -2.45 -4.48
N GLU A 186 -22.46 -1.89 -4.24
CA GLU A 186 -22.74 -1.08 -3.05
C GLU A 186 -22.66 -1.86 -1.73
N GLU A 187 -23.11 -3.12 -1.70
CA GLU A 187 -23.00 -3.97 -0.51
C GLU A 187 -21.55 -4.32 -0.19
N ASP A 188 -20.77 -4.68 -1.22
CA ASP A 188 -19.34 -4.95 -1.06
C ASP A 188 -18.61 -3.72 -0.52
N ALA A 189 -18.91 -2.53 -1.07
CA ALA A 189 -18.33 -1.28 -0.60
C ALA A 189 -18.65 -1.01 0.88
N ARG A 190 -19.87 -1.31 1.33
CA ARG A 190 -20.26 -1.22 2.74
C ARG A 190 -19.48 -2.20 3.61
N ALA A 191 -19.35 -3.44 3.17
CA ALA A 191 -18.59 -4.46 3.90
C ALA A 191 -17.11 -4.07 4.05
N ILE A 192 -16.47 -3.63 2.97
CA ILE A 192 -15.07 -3.19 2.98
C ILE A 192 -14.89 -1.92 3.83
N THR A 193 -15.87 -1.01 3.82
CA THR A 193 -15.81 0.20 4.66
C THR A 193 -15.85 -0.14 6.15
N ARG A 194 -16.62 -1.15 6.57
CA ARG A 194 -16.61 -1.61 7.97
C ARG A 194 -15.22 -2.11 8.40
N MET A 195 -14.59 -2.94 7.56
CA MET A 195 -13.20 -3.41 7.82
C MET A 195 -12.22 -2.23 7.86
N LEU A 196 -12.35 -1.26 6.95
CA LEU A 196 -11.55 -0.04 6.97
C LEU A 196 -11.68 0.73 8.29
N ASP A 197 -12.90 0.87 8.80
CA ASP A 197 -13.15 1.61 10.04
C ASP A 197 -12.65 0.85 11.28
N GLU A 198 -12.71 -0.49 11.28
CA GLU A 198 -12.03 -1.33 12.27
C GLU A 198 -10.51 -1.09 12.27
N MET A 199 -9.89 -1.03 11.09
CA MET A 199 -8.45 -0.78 10.98
C MET A 199 -8.06 0.61 11.49
N LYS A 200 -8.86 1.65 11.20
CA LYS A 200 -8.64 2.99 11.76
C LYS A 200 -8.78 3.01 13.28
N ALA A 201 -9.78 2.32 13.81
CA ALA A 201 -9.95 2.20 15.26
C ALA A 201 -8.80 1.44 15.92
N GLY A 202 -8.26 0.42 15.23
CA GLY A 202 -7.04 -0.27 15.66
C GLY A 202 -5.82 0.65 15.69
N ASP A 203 -5.60 1.44 14.63
CA ASP A 203 -4.50 2.42 14.56
C ASP A 203 -4.54 3.44 15.70
N GLU A 204 -5.73 3.97 15.98
CA GLU A 204 -5.97 4.91 17.07
C GLU A 204 -5.63 4.28 18.44
N ARG A 205 -6.02 3.03 18.68
CA ARG A 205 -5.68 2.31 19.91
C ARG A 205 -4.18 2.11 20.06
N PHE A 206 -3.48 1.79 18.98
CA PHE A 206 -2.02 1.66 19.02
C PHE A 206 -1.35 3.00 19.38
N SER A 207 -1.84 4.12 18.83
CA SER A 207 -1.35 5.46 19.17
C SER A 207 -1.58 5.80 20.64
N GLN A 208 -2.77 5.50 21.17
CA GLN A 208 -3.09 5.75 22.58
C GLN A 208 -2.18 4.97 23.55
N ILE A 209 -1.85 3.72 23.22
CA ILE A 209 -0.91 2.93 24.02
C ILE A 209 0.50 3.53 23.94
N ALA A 210 0.95 3.90 22.73
CA ALA A 210 2.26 4.51 22.54
C ALA A 210 2.42 5.83 23.32
N GLU A 211 1.39 6.68 23.29
CA GLU A 211 1.37 7.96 23.99
C GLU A 211 1.20 7.80 25.50
N GLY A 212 0.34 6.86 25.95
CA GLY A 212 0.16 6.53 27.36
C GLY A 212 1.46 6.06 28.01
N ASP A 213 2.19 5.18 27.34
CA ASP A 213 3.52 4.73 27.75
C ASP A 213 4.53 5.89 27.79
N ALA A 214 4.53 6.76 26.78
CA ALA A 214 5.41 7.93 26.75
C ALA A 214 5.12 8.90 27.91
N ASN A 215 3.84 9.15 28.20
CA ASN A 215 3.42 10.04 29.29
C ASN A 215 3.76 9.48 30.67
N ALA A 216 3.56 8.18 30.89
CA ALA A 216 3.93 7.52 32.14
C ALA A 216 5.45 7.60 32.40
N ARG A 217 6.27 7.48 31.34
CA ARG A 217 7.74 7.60 31.42
C ARG A 217 8.21 9.03 31.66
N ALA A 218 7.62 10.00 30.98
CA ALA A 218 7.91 11.42 31.20
C ALA A 218 7.61 11.83 32.67
N ALA A 219 6.60 11.23 33.28
CA ALA A 219 6.26 11.45 34.69
C ALA A 219 7.21 10.74 35.68
N SER A 220 7.81 9.60 35.30
CA SER A 220 8.72 8.83 36.16
C SER A 220 10.20 9.25 36.04
N GLY A 221 10.55 10.07 35.04
CA GLY A 221 11.90 10.60 34.85
C GLY A 221 12.94 9.57 34.39
N ALA A 222 12.47 8.44 33.85
CA ALA A 222 13.29 7.39 33.23
C ALA A 222 13.68 7.74 31.79
#